data_AF-A0A9J6G2Y9-F1
#
_entry.id   AF-A0A9J6G2Y9-F1
#
_cell.length_a   1.000
_cell.length_b   1.000
_cell.length_c   1.000
_cell.angle_alpha   90.00
_cell.angle_beta   90.00
_cell.angle_gamma   90.00
#
_symmetry.space_group_name_H-M   'P 1'
#
loop_
_entity.id
_entity.type
_entity.pdbx_description
1 polymer ?
#
loop_
_entity_poly.entity_id
_entity_poly.type
_entity_poly.pdbx_seq_one_letter_code
_entity_poly.pdbx_strand_id
1 'polypeptide(L)'
;MTKGEESANKQAGDAEDDYSEGRYGKLPMLQSAEKSTRQMTCVKDLAAPLSGQLQQYTVQCLVAVSEKVSKAMVKFCALVNKESIVDVHGLVQTSPQKIEGCTQQDVELHIEEFFVVSASEPRLPLQVEDAARPDTEEARSLSTDTEGLNIRVNQDTRLDNRVLDLRTPANQAIYRLQAGVCSLFRDSLAKRGFVEIHTPKIISAASEGGANVFEVSYFKGSAYLAQSPQLYKQMAIAADFDKVFTVGAVFRAEDSNTHRHLCEFVGLDLEMAFNYHYHEVVDVIGQMFVDIFKGLRDRYSGSQHQPLPVCVYV
;
A
#
# COMPACT_ATOMS: atom_id res chain seq x y z
N MET A 1 23.46 -68.13 -11.09
CA MET A 1 22.02 -68.23 -11.43
C MET A 1 21.37 -66.89 -11.15
N THR A 2 21.14 -66.14 -12.25
CA THR A 2 20.10 -65.13 -12.51
C THR A 2 19.46 -64.33 -11.36
N LYS A 3 19.52 -63.00 -11.51
CA LYS A 3 18.45 -61.99 -11.39
C LYS A 3 19.13 -60.61 -11.30
N GLY A 4 18.81 -59.56 -12.05
CA GLY A 4 17.87 -59.32 -13.14
C GLY A 4 18.15 -57.87 -13.57
N GLU A 5 18.34 -57.63 -14.86
CA GLU A 5 18.44 -56.28 -15.43
C GLU A 5 17.02 -55.74 -15.58
N GLU A 6 16.66 -54.73 -14.78
CA GLU A 6 15.48 -53.91 -15.02
C GLU A 6 15.90 -52.73 -15.90
N SER A 7 15.68 -52.90 -17.20
CA SER A 7 15.75 -51.86 -18.21
C SER A 7 14.67 -50.81 -17.94
N ALA A 8 15.10 -49.63 -17.49
CA ALA A 8 14.25 -48.45 -17.37
C ALA A 8 13.84 -47.98 -18.77
N ASN A 9 12.57 -48.23 -19.09
CA ASN A 9 11.87 -47.79 -20.28
C ASN A 9 11.79 -46.25 -20.29
N LYS A 10 12.70 -45.57 -20.98
CA LYS A 10 12.55 -44.15 -21.33
C LYS A 10 11.42 -44.03 -22.34
N GLN A 11 10.22 -43.70 -21.86
CA GLN A 11 9.19 -43.09 -22.70
C GLN A 11 9.72 -41.74 -23.18
N ALA A 12 10.24 -41.73 -24.41
CA ALA A 12 10.47 -40.51 -25.18
C ALA A 12 9.10 -39.96 -25.59
N GLY A 13 8.53 -39.10 -24.75
CA GLY A 13 7.50 -38.15 -25.16
C GLY A 13 8.19 -36.95 -25.80
N ASP A 14 7.66 -36.49 -26.94
CA ASP A 14 8.13 -35.33 -27.72
C ASP A 14 8.63 -34.18 -26.83
N ALA A 15 9.95 -34.07 -26.68
CA ALA A 15 10.58 -32.86 -26.18
C ALA A 15 10.56 -31.86 -27.35
N GLU A 16 9.52 -31.01 -27.40
CA GLU A 16 9.57 -29.80 -28.23
C GLU A 16 10.85 -29.04 -27.87
N ASP A 17 11.73 -28.77 -28.84
CA ASP A 17 12.97 -28.02 -28.63
C ASP A 17 12.65 -26.67 -27.96
N ASP A 18 13.06 -26.50 -26.70
CA ASP A 18 12.91 -25.26 -25.96
C ASP A 18 14.07 -24.31 -26.27
N TYR A 19 13.96 -23.60 -27.39
CA TYR A 19 14.94 -22.58 -27.80
C TYR A 19 14.88 -21.29 -26.97
N SER A 20 13.97 -21.18 -25.99
CA SER A 20 13.87 -20.03 -25.09
C SER A 20 14.46 -20.30 -23.70
N GLU A 21 15.16 -21.43 -23.51
CA GLU A 21 15.88 -21.72 -22.28
C GLU A 21 16.83 -20.56 -21.92
N GLY A 22 16.81 -20.14 -20.65
CA GLY A 22 17.57 -18.99 -20.16
C GLY A 22 16.89 -17.63 -20.35
N ARG A 23 15.75 -17.54 -21.06
CA ARG A 23 14.90 -16.34 -21.15
C ARG A 23 13.74 -16.35 -20.16
N TYR A 24 13.54 -17.46 -19.45
CA TYR A 24 12.53 -17.53 -18.43
C TYR A 24 12.94 -18.42 -17.26
N GLY A 25 12.26 -18.27 -16.13
CA GLY A 25 12.47 -19.14 -14.98
C GLY A 25 12.28 -18.43 -13.65
N LYS A 26 12.93 -18.95 -12.61
CA LYS A 26 12.95 -18.35 -11.28
C LYS A 26 14.34 -17.79 -11.02
N LEU A 27 14.43 -16.51 -10.66
CA LEU A 27 15.68 -15.92 -10.25
C LEU A 27 16.09 -16.40 -8.85
N PRO A 28 17.41 -16.44 -8.56
CA PRO A 28 17.85 -16.64 -7.19
C PRO A 28 17.33 -15.51 -6.30
N MET A 29 17.21 -15.81 -5.00
CA MET A 29 16.80 -14.80 -4.02
C MET A 29 17.73 -13.59 -4.09
N LEU A 30 17.14 -12.40 -4.25
CA LEU A 30 17.90 -11.15 -4.31
C LEU A 30 18.58 -10.88 -2.96
N GLN A 31 19.90 -11.10 -2.92
CA GLN A 31 20.75 -10.90 -1.74
C GLN A 31 21.75 -9.76 -1.92
N SER A 32 21.51 -8.86 -2.88
CA SER A 32 22.45 -7.77 -3.26
C SER A 32 23.85 -8.26 -3.65
N ALA A 33 23.95 -9.47 -4.23
CA ALA A 33 25.21 -10.08 -4.64
C ALA A 33 25.88 -9.33 -5.81
N GLU A 34 25.09 -8.70 -6.67
CA GLU A 34 25.56 -7.96 -7.84
C GLU A 34 24.85 -6.61 -7.98
N LYS A 35 25.58 -5.61 -8.48
CA LYS A 35 25.02 -4.33 -8.90
C LYS A 35 24.74 -4.39 -10.39
N SER A 36 23.49 -4.72 -10.73
CA SER A 36 23.06 -4.78 -12.12
C SER A 36 23.14 -3.40 -12.79
N THR A 37 23.56 -3.37 -14.06
CA THR A 37 23.46 -2.19 -14.93
C THR A 37 22.10 -2.08 -15.63
N ARG A 38 21.21 -3.05 -15.41
CA ARG A 38 19.85 -3.03 -15.98
C ARG A 38 19.07 -1.84 -15.43
N GLN A 39 18.41 -1.12 -16.33
CA GLN A 39 17.54 -0.01 -15.97
C GLN A 39 16.09 -0.50 -15.90
N MET A 40 15.52 -0.50 -14.70
CA MET A 40 14.11 -0.84 -14.51
C MET A 40 13.24 0.35 -14.90
N THR A 41 12.22 0.12 -15.73
CA THR A 41 11.22 1.13 -16.11
C THR A 41 9.96 0.91 -15.27
N CYS A 42 9.41 1.98 -14.69
CA CYS A 42 8.17 1.87 -13.95
C CYS A 42 6.99 1.72 -14.93
N VAL A 43 5.98 0.93 -14.56
CA VAL A 43 4.78 0.71 -15.39
C VAL A 43 4.11 2.02 -15.84
N LYS A 44 4.13 3.04 -14.98
CA LYS A 44 3.59 4.38 -15.27
C LYS A 44 4.24 5.09 -16.46
N ASP A 45 5.50 4.76 -16.74
CA ASP A 45 6.35 5.43 -17.72
C ASP A 45 6.31 4.71 -19.09
N LEU A 46 5.49 3.66 -19.23
CA LEU A 46 5.37 2.88 -20.47
C LEU A 46 4.56 3.60 -21.57
N ALA A 47 3.66 4.51 -21.20
CA ALA A 47 2.94 5.37 -22.13
C ALA A 47 3.10 6.85 -21.74
N ALA A 48 2.55 7.75 -22.55
CA ALA A 48 2.47 9.17 -22.19
C ALA A 48 1.82 9.31 -20.79
N PRO A 49 2.34 10.21 -19.93
CA PRO A 49 1.88 10.29 -18.55
C PRO A 49 0.38 10.57 -18.52
N LEU A 50 -0.40 9.60 -18.05
CA LEU A 50 -1.79 9.82 -17.71
C LEU A 50 -1.83 10.92 -16.65
N SER A 51 -2.58 11.98 -16.91
CA SER A 51 -2.73 13.09 -15.96
C SER A 51 -3.31 12.53 -14.66
N GLY A 52 -2.38 12.44 -13.71
CA GLY A 52 -2.41 11.95 -12.34
C GLY A 52 -3.31 10.79 -11.97
N GLN A 53 -2.68 9.82 -11.34
CA GLN A 53 -3.37 8.82 -10.56
C GLN A 53 -2.59 8.54 -9.28
N LEU A 54 -3.30 8.60 -8.16
CA LEU A 54 -2.91 7.98 -6.88
C LEU A 54 -2.94 6.45 -6.93
N GLN A 55 -3.01 5.88 -8.13
CA GLN A 55 -3.30 4.48 -8.37
C GLN A 55 -2.02 3.66 -8.50
N GLN A 56 -2.17 2.37 -8.23
CA GLN A 56 -1.30 1.36 -8.78
C GLN A 56 -1.42 1.39 -10.31
N TYR A 57 -0.29 1.25 -10.99
CA TYR A 57 -0.26 1.23 -12.44
C TYR A 57 -0.28 -0.21 -12.92
N THR A 58 -1.14 -0.51 -13.89
CA THR A 58 -1.29 -1.84 -14.49
C THR A 58 -1.13 -1.72 -16.00
N VAL A 59 -0.52 -2.73 -16.60
CA VAL A 59 -0.31 -2.85 -18.05
C VAL A 59 -0.61 -4.27 -18.46
N GLN A 60 -1.14 -4.45 -19.66
CA GLN A 60 -1.33 -5.77 -20.25
C GLN A 60 0.01 -6.28 -20.76
N CYS A 61 0.32 -7.54 -20.43
CA CYS A 61 1.47 -8.25 -20.95
C CYS A 61 1.01 -9.40 -21.84
N LEU A 62 1.60 -9.54 -23.02
CA LEU A 62 1.31 -10.59 -23.98
C LEU A 62 2.53 -11.49 -24.16
N VAL A 63 2.33 -12.80 -24.02
CA VAL A 63 3.32 -13.83 -24.30
C VAL A 63 2.79 -14.76 -25.39
N ALA A 64 3.47 -14.81 -26.53
CA ALA A 64 3.06 -15.60 -27.69
C ALA A 64 4.29 -16.28 -28.32
N VAL A 65 4.07 -17.49 -28.85
CA VAL A 65 5.14 -18.26 -29.50
C VAL A 65 5.71 -17.46 -30.67
N SER A 66 7.03 -17.29 -30.67
CA SER A 66 7.77 -16.48 -31.64
C SER A 66 9.21 -17.00 -31.76
N GLU A 67 10.06 -16.38 -32.56
CA GLU A 67 11.48 -16.75 -32.66
C GLU A 67 12.24 -16.71 -31.31
N LYS A 68 11.77 -15.91 -30.34
CA LYS A 68 12.39 -15.76 -29.00
C LYS A 68 11.64 -16.48 -27.89
N VAL A 69 10.39 -16.87 -28.10
CA VAL A 69 9.48 -17.39 -27.07
C VAL A 69 8.99 -18.77 -27.49
N SER A 70 9.41 -19.82 -26.77
CA SER A 70 8.97 -21.19 -27.05
C SER A 70 7.60 -21.49 -26.41
N LYS A 71 7.00 -22.62 -26.80
CA LYS A 71 5.79 -23.15 -26.13
C LYS A 71 6.04 -23.48 -24.65
N ALA A 72 7.28 -23.85 -24.29
CA ALA A 72 7.64 -24.13 -22.90
C ALA A 72 7.60 -22.85 -22.05
N MET A 73 8.10 -21.73 -22.57
CA MET A 73 8.00 -20.42 -21.92
C MET A 73 6.54 -19.97 -21.73
N VAL A 74 5.69 -20.13 -22.74
CA VAL A 74 4.24 -19.80 -22.63
C VAL A 74 3.59 -20.64 -21.52
N LYS A 75 3.86 -21.95 -21.49
CA LYS A 75 3.37 -22.86 -20.43
C LYS A 75 3.89 -22.45 -19.05
N PHE A 76 5.15 -22.04 -18.93
CA PHE A 76 5.72 -21.54 -17.68
C PHE A 76 4.99 -20.30 -17.18
N CYS A 77 4.82 -19.29 -18.04
CA CYS A 77 4.15 -18.03 -17.67
C CYS A 77 2.70 -18.28 -17.22
N ALA A 78 1.98 -19.20 -17.87
CA ALA A 78 0.61 -19.55 -17.52
C ALA A 78 0.47 -20.27 -16.15
N LEU A 79 1.55 -20.82 -15.62
CA LEU A 79 1.58 -21.54 -14.33
C LEU A 79 2.11 -20.67 -13.18
N VAL A 80 2.44 -19.40 -13.43
CA VAL A 80 2.89 -18.48 -12.39
C VAL A 80 1.71 -18.14 -11.48
N ASN A 81 1.89 -18.33 -10.18
CA ASN A 81 0.86 -18.01 -9.19
C ASN A 81 0.60 -16.51 -9.16
N LYS A 82 -0.67 -16.12 -9.00
CA LYS A 82 -1.07 -14.74 -8.75
C LYS A 82 -0.35 -14.13 -7.55
N GLU A 83 -0.14 -12.82 -7.62
CA GLU A 83 0.61 -11.99 -6.69
C GLU A 83 2.13 -12.26 -6.65
N SER A 84 2.66 -13.02 -7.62
CA SER A 84 4.11 -13.21 -7.75
C SER A 84 4.77 -11.94 -8.28
N ILE A 85 5.97 -11.63 -7.78
CA ILE A 85 6.78 -10.53 -8.28
C ILE A 85 7.64 -11.05 -9.44
N VAL A 86 7.59 -10.36 -10.57
CA VAL A 86 8.29 -10.76 -11.78
C VAL A 86 9.19 -9.64 -12.31
N ASP A 87 10.26 -10.06 -12.99
CA ASP A 87 11.10 -9.23 -13.84
C ASP A 87 10.80 -9.62 -15.30
N VAL A 88 10.37 -8.65 -16.09
CA VAL A 88 9.93 -8.86 -17.47
C VAL A 88 10.70 -7.95 -18.39
N HIS A 89 11.22 -8.54 -19.48
CA HIS A 89 11.82 -7.80 -20.57
C HIS A 89 10.98 -8.01 -21.82
N GLY A 90 10.67 -6.94 -22.52
CA GLY A 90 9.77 -6.99 -23.66
C GLY A 90 9.73 -5.68 -24.44
N LEU A 91 9.00 -5.72 -25.55
CA LEU A 91 8.79 -4.56 -26.41
C LEU A 91 7.43 -3.93 -26.11
N VAL A 92 7.41 -2.62 -25.86
CA VAL A 92 6.17 -1.86 -25.73
C VAL A 92 5.56 -1.68 -27.11
N GLN A 93 4.30 -2.09 -27.28
CA GLN A 93 3.55 -1.93 -28.53
C GLN A 93 2.27 -1.14 -28.30
N THR A 94 1.89 -0.34 -29.29
CA THR A 94 0.60 0.37 -29.27
C THR A 94 -0.54 -0.61 -29.48
N SER A 95 -1.55 -0.56 -28.62
CA SER A 95 -2.73 -1.40 -28.76
C SER A 95 -3.70 -0.82 -29.81
N PRO A 96 -4.28 -1.64 -30.71
CA PRO A 96 -5.28 -1.18 -31.67
C PRO A 96 -6.62 -0.79 -31.03
N GLN A 97 -6.89 -1.27 -29.80
CA GLN A 97 -8.08 -0.96 -29.01
C GLN A 97 -7.68 -0.60 -27.58
N LYS A 98 -8.45 0.25 -26.91
CA LYS A 98 -8.17 0.60 -25.52
C LYS A 98 -8.32 -0.60 -24.60
N ILE A 99 -7.33 -0.83 -23.75
CA ILE A 99 -7.33 -1.92 -22.77
C ILE A 99 -8.00 -1.43 -21.50
N GLU A 100 -9.33 -1.53 -21.43
CA GLU A 100 -10.14 -0.96 -20.33
C GLU A 100 -9.79 -1.54 -18.94
N GLY A 101 -9.26 -2.76 -18.88
CA GLY A 101 -8.85 -3.42 -17.63
C GLY A 101 -7.54 -2.92 -17.04
N CYS A 102 -6.78 -2.07 -17.75
CA CYS A 102 -5.48 -1.56 -17.31
C CYS A 102 -5.48 -0.04 -17.17
N THR A 103 -4.57 0.49 -16.34
CA THR A 103 -4.34 1.94 -16.32
C THR A 103 -3.59 2.38 -17.57
N GLN A 104 -2.60 1.60 -18.05
CA GLN A 104 -1.97 1.79 -19.34
C GLN A 104 -2.88 1.24 -20.45
N GLN A 105 -3.74 2.10 -21.01
CA GLN A 105 -4.79 1.67 -21.95
C GLN A 105 -4.35 1.64 -23.42
N ASP A 106 -3.35 2.44 -23.77
CA ASP A 106 -2.94 2.65 -25.17
C ASP A 106 -1.76 1.75 -25.59
N VAL A 107 -1.15 1.04 -24.64
CA VAL A 107 0.03 0.20 -24.88
C VAL A 107 -0.09 -1.15 -24.17
N GLU A 108 0.59 -2.15 -24.74
CA GLU A 108 0.80 -3.47 -24.14
C GLU A 108 2.27 -3.88 -24.24
N LEU A 109 2.72 -4.78 -23.37
CA LEU A 109 4.09 -5.27 -23.33
C LEU A 109 4.19 -6.66 -23.95
N HIS A 110 4.90 -6.79 -25.06
CA HIS A 110 5.19 -8.08 -25.72
C HIS A 110 6.43 -8.70 -25.09
N ILE A 111 6.23 -9.76 -24.31
CA ILE A 111 7.27 -10.37 -23.47
C ILE A 111 8.30 -11.12 -24.34
N GLU A 112 9.58 -10.85 -24.11
CA GLU A 112 10.72 -11.58 -24.68
C GLU A 112 11.50 -12.37 -23.61
N GLU A 113 11.51 -11.91 -22.35
CA GLU A 113 12.07 -12.62 -21.20
C GLU A 113 11.16 -12.46 -19.97
N PHE A 114 11.03 -13.51 -19.17
CA PHE A 114 10.11 -13.55 -18.01
C PHE A 114 10.71 -14.31 -16.84
N PHE A 115 10.98 -13.61 -15.75
CA PHE A 115 11.58 -14.21 -14.56
C PHE A 115 10.75 -13.96 -13.31
N VAL A 116 10.48 -15.02 -12.55
CA VAL A 116 9.88 -14.88 -11.21
C VAL A 116 10.97 -14.50 -10.22
N VAL A 117 10.86 -13.31 -9.64
CA VAL A 117 11.76 -12.78 -8.59
C VAL A 117 11.34 -13.29 -7.22
N SER A 118 10.04 -13.29 -6.95
CA SER A 118 9.46 -13.79 -5.71
C SER A 118 8.16 -14.50 -6.03
N ALA A 119 8.14 -15.82 -5.86
CA ALA A 119 6.96 -16.63 -6.11
C ALA A 119 5.96 -16.48 -4.96
N SER A 120 4.71 -16.23 -5.30
CA SER A 120 3.59 -16.26 -4.37
C SER A 120 3.13 -17.70 -4.11
N GLU A 121 2.49 -17.93 -2.97
CA GLU A 121 1.80 -19.19 -2.68
C GLU A 121 0.58 -19.35 -3.61
N PRO A 122 0.25 -20.58 -4.07
CA PRO A 122 -0.82 -20.80 -5.02
C PRO A 122 -2.22 -20.54 -4.43
N ARG A 123 -2.35 -20.63 -3.10
CA ARG A 123 -3.61 -20.36 -2.39
C ARG A 123 -3.47 -19.09 -1.57
N LEU A 124 -4.13 -18.04 -2.02
CA LEU A 124 -4.21 -16.78 -1.31
C LEU A 124 -5.41 -16.78 -0.34
N PRO A 125 -5.27 -16.20 0.86
CA PRO A 125 -6.37 -16.09 1.84
C PRO A 125 -7.48 -15.14 1.38
N LEU A 126 -7.17 -14.21 0.47
CA LEU A 126 -8.14 -13.39 -0.27
C LEU A 126 -7.59 -13.06 -1.66
N GLN A 127 -8.47 -12.79 -2.61
CA GLN A 127 -8.10 -12.23 -3.92
C GLN A 127 -8.16 -10.70 -3.84
N VAL A 128 -7.15 -10.01 -4.39
CA VAL A 128 -7.08 -8.54 -4.36
C VAL A 128 -8.25 -7.94 -5.15
N GLU A 129 -8.64 -8.58 -6.24
CA GLU A 129 -9.76 -8.19 -7.10
C GLU A 129 -11.09 -8.24 -6.34
N ASP A 130 -11.31 -9.28 -5.53
CA ASP A 130 -12.52 -9.43 -4.71
C ASP A 130 -12.57 -8.39 -3.58
N ALA A 131 -11.42 -8.08 -2.98
CA ALA A 131 -11.30 -7.05 -1.94
C ALA A 131 -11.39 -5.61 -2.49
N ALA A 132 -11.11 -5.41 -3.77
CA ALA A 132 -11.20 -4.12 -4.45
C ALA A 132 -12.60 -3.78 -4.96
N ARG A 133 -13.55 -4.74 -4.95
CA ARG A 133 -14.91 -4.52 -5.46
C ARG A 133 -15.65 -3.44 -4.65
N PRO A 134 -16.36 -2.50 -5.31
CA PRO A 134 -17.17 -1.52 -4.62
C PRO A 134 -18.28 -2.17 -3.77
N ASP A 135 -18.55 -1.54 -2.62
CA ASP A 135 -19.66 -1.91 -1.73
C ASP A 135 -20.77 -0.86 -1.80
N THR A 136 -21.36 -0.68 -2.99
CA THR A 136 -22.53 0.20 -3.21
C THR A 136 -23.81 -0.63 -3.36
N GLU A 137 -24.97 -0.05 -3.07
CA GLU A 137 -26.26 -0.73 -3.24
C GLU A 137 -26.51 -1.13 -4.71
N GLU A 138 -26.04 -0.31 -5.65
CA GLU A 138 -26.05 -0.61 -7.08
C GLU A 138 -25.13 -1.80 -7.41
N ALA A 139 -23.91 -1.85 -6.83
CA ALA A 139 -23.00 -2.98 -7.00
C ALA A 139 -23.49 -4.27 -6.34
N ARG A 140 -24.40 -4.17 -5.36
CA ARG A 140 -25.09 -5.30 -4.74
C ARG A 140 -26.27 -5.82 -5.58
N SER A 141 -26.81 -5.01 -6.49
CA SER A 141 -28.00 -5.31 -7.30
C SER A 141 -27.73 -5.56 -8.78
N LEU A 142 -26.60 -5.13 -9.34
CA LEU A 142 -26.20 -5.26 -10.75
C LEU A 142 -25.64 -6.64 -11.16
N SER A 143 -25.87 -7.71 -10.40
CA SER A 143 -25.36 -9.04 -10.77
C SER A 143 -26.13 -9.66 -11.94
N THR A 144 -25.70 -9.38 -13.17
CA THR A 144 -26.15 -10.06 -14.40
C THR A 144 -25.24 -11.21 -14.83
N ASP A 145 -24.31 -11.65 -13.97
CA ASP A 145 -23.52 -12.84 -14.26
C ASP A 145 -24.34 -14.08 -13.91
N THR A 146 -24.78 -14.79 -14.94
CA THR A 146 -25.64 -15.99 -14.86
C THR A 146 -25.02 -17.15 -14.03
N GLU A 147 -23.76 -17.03 -13.60
CA GLU A 147 -23.05 -17.95 -12.69
C GLU A 147 -22.14 -17.23 -11.65
N GLY A 148 -22.18 -15.89 -11.55
CA GLY A 148 -21.18 -15.10 -10.83
C GLY A 148 -21.49 -14.93 -9.34
N LEU A 149 -20.80 -15.69 -8.48
CA LEU A 149 -20.84 -15.47 -7.03
C LEU A 149 -20.37 -14.04 -6.71
N ASN A 150 -21.23 -13.28 -6.04
CA ASN A 150 -20.95 -11.92 -5.57
C ASN A 150 -20.02 -11.95 -4.33
N ILE A 151 -18.86 -12.60 -4.47
CA ILE A 151 -17.91 -12.79 -3.38
C ILE A 151 -17.43 -11.41 -2.91
N ARG A 152 -17.56 -11.17 -1.61
CA ARG A 152 -17.03 -10.00 -0.91
C ARG A 152 -16.23 -10.50 0.27
N VAL A 153 -15.10 -9.86 0.52
CA VAL A 153 -14.22 -10.21 1.64
C VAL A 153 -14.66 -9.39 2.85
N ASN A 154 -15.01 -10.05 3.95
CA ASN A 154 -15.43 -9.37 5.18
C ASN A 154 -14.25 -8.59 5.80
N GLN A 155 -14.56 -7.63 6.67
CA GLN A 155 -13.55 -6.73 7.25
C GLN A 155 -12.50 -7.49 8.08
N ASP A 156 -12.91 -8.47 8.89
CA ASP A 156 -11.99 -9.24 9.73
C ASP A 156 -10.96 -10.01 8.88
N THR A 157 -11.39 -10.69 7.82
CA THR A 157 -10.46 -11.41 6.91
C THR A 157 -9.48 -10.46 6.25
N ARG A 158 -9.93 -9.24 5.90
CA ARG A 158 -9.06 -8.20 5.32
C ARG A 158 -8.04 -7.68 6.33
N LEU A 159 -8.44 -7.53 7.60
CA LEU A 159 -7.55 -7.10 8.68
C LEU A 159 -6.54 -8.19 9.07
N ASP A 160 -6.96 -9.46 9.14
CA ASP A 160 -6.06 -10.59 9.39
C ASP A 160 -5.03 -10.76 8.26
N ASN A 161 -5.40 -10.37 7.04
CA ASN A 161 -4.55 -10.46 5.85
C ASN A 161 -4.19 -9.08 5.30
N ARG A 162 -3.89 -8.13 6.20
CA ARG A 162 -3.74 -6.70 5.87
C ARG A 162 -2.72 -6.42 4.77
N VAL A 163 -1.66 -7.23 4.66
CA VAL A 163 -0.65 -7.09 3.61
C VAL A 163 -1.25 -7.19 2.21
N LEU A 164 -2.19 -8.11 1.98
CA LEU A 164 -2.88 -8.24 0.69
C LEU A 164 -3.93 -7.15 0.52
N ASP A 165 -4.70 -6.85 1.57
CA ASP A 165 -5.73 -5.82 1.50
C ASP A 165 -5.17 -4.42 1.19
N LEU A 166 -3.97 -4.11 1.70
CA LEU A 166 -3.24 -2.87 1.38
C LEU A 166 -2.80 -2.78 -0.08
N ARG A 167 -2.83 -3.88 -0.85
CA ARG A 167 -2.58 -3.88 -2.30
C ARG A 167 -3.82 -3.49 -3.10
N THR A 168 -4.98 -3.25 -2.49
CA THR A 168 -6.12 -2.72 -3.25
C THR A 168 -5.90 -1.24 -3.59
N PRO A 169 -6.32 -0.77 -4.78
CA PRO A 169 -6.15 0.63 -5.18
C PRO A 169 -6.76 1.63 -4.19
N ALA A 170 -7.92 1.29 -3.61
CA ALA A 170 -8.59 2.12 -2.62
C ALA A 170 -7.77 2.28 -1.34
N ASN A 171 -7.23 1.19 -0.77
CA ASN A 171 -6.38 1.28 0.42
C ASN A 171 -5.08 2.06 0.13
N GLN A 172 -4.43 1.82 -1.03
CA GLN A 172 -3.27 2.61 -1.44
C GLN A 172 -3.58 4.12 -1.47
N ALA A 173 -4.72 4.51 -2.04
CA ALA A 173 -5.14 5.91 -2.07
C ALA A 173 -5.42 6.47 -0.66
N ILE A 174 -6.13 5.72 0.19
CA ILE A 174 -6.46 6.12 1.57
C ILE A 174 -5.19 6.41 2.38
N TYR A 175 -4.19 5.53 2.35
CA TYR A 175 -2.96 5.74 3.12
C TYR A 175 -2.09 6.87 2.55
N ARG A 176 -2.08 7.07 1.23
CA ARG A 176 -1.39 8.22 0.62
C ARG A 176 -2.06 9.54 0.99
N LEU A 177 -3.39 9.58 1.04
CA LEU A 177 -4.15 10.74 1.54
C LEU A 177 -3.89 10.98 3.02
N GLN A 178 -3.86 9.92 3.84
CA GLN A 178 -3.51 10.00 5.26
C GLN A 178 -2.10 10.60 5.45
N ALA A 179 -1.11 10.14 4.67
CA ALA A 179 0.24 10.73 4.67
C ALA A 179 0.21 12.20 4.24
N GLY A 180 -0.61 12.54 3.24
CA GLY A 180 -0.86 13.91 2.79
C GLY A 180 -1.43 14.82 3.88
N VAL A 181 -2.41 14.35 4.66
CA VAL A 181 -2.95 15.07 5.82
C VAL A 181 -1.84 15.38 6.82
N CYS A 182 -1.04 14.38 7.18
CA CYS A 182 0.07 14.54 8.12
C CYS A 182 1.13 15.53 7.63
N SER A 183 1.46 15.51 6.33
CA SER A 183 2.40 16.46 5.73
C SER A 183 1.84 17.87 5.72
N LEU A 184 0.59 18.04 5.27
CA LEU A 184 -0.07 19.36 5.16
C LEU A 184 -0.32 20.00 6.54
N PHE A 185 -0.64 19.19 7.55
CA PHE A 185 -0.73 19.62 8.95
C PHE A 185 0.60 20.23 9.42
N ARG A 186 1.71 19.50 9.23
CA ARG A 186 3.06 19.99 9.57
C ARG A 186 3.43 21.24 8.78
N ASP A 187 3.24 21.22 7.46
CA ASP A 187 3.53 22.35 6.58
C ASP A 187 2.76 23.62 7.00
N SER A 188 1.48 23.46 7.34
CA SER A 188 0.61 24.55 7.74
C SER A 188 1.06 25.18 9.06
N LEU A 189 1.38 24.38 10.07
CA LEU A 189 1.79 24.89 11.37
C LEU A 189 3.24 25.42 11.37
N ALA A 190 4.17 24.75 10.67
CA ALA A 190 5.55 25.22 10.52
C ALA A 190 5.62 26.61 9.89
N LYS A 191 4.80 26.88 8.85
CA LYS A 191 4.69 28.22 8.23
C LYS A 191 4.18 29.31 9.19
N ARG A 192 3.52 28.92 10.28
CA ARG A 192 2.98 29.82 11.31
C ARG A 192 3.88 29.94 12.54
N GLY A 193 5.10 29.40 12.45
CA GLY A 193 6.11 29.46 13.50
C GLY A 193 5.87 28.46 14.64
N PHE A 194 5.08 27.40 14.43
CA PHE A 194 4.97 26.36 15.44
C PHE A 194 6.21 25.46 15.46
N VAL A 195 6.56 24.97 16.65
CA VAL A 195 7.64 24.01 16.88
C VAL A 195 7.06 22.60 17.06
N GLU A 196 7.56 21.62 16.29
CA GLU A 196 7.22 20.21 16.51
C GLU A 196 7.91 19.70 17.79
N ILE A 197 7.13 19.10 18.69
CA ILE A 197 7.64 18.49 19.92
C ILE A 197 7.29 17.00 19.96
N HIS A 198 8.14 16.22 20.63
CA HIS A 198 7.91 14.80 20.88
C HIS A 198 7.69 14.57 22.37
N THR A 199 6.46 14.17 22.71
CA THR A 199 6.05 13.94 24.10
C THR A 199 6.10 12.45 24.44
N PRO A 200 6.51 12.07 25.67
CA PRO A 200 6.55 10.68 26.07
C PRO A 200 5.15 10.08 26.09
N LYS A 201 5.02 8.82 25.68
CA LYS A 201 3.75 8.08 25.63
C LYS A 201 3.54 7.15 26.82
N ILE A 202 4.58 6.95 27.62
CA ILE A 202 4.54 6.21 28.89
C ILE A 202 4.68 7.24 30.02
N ILE A 203 3.74 7.23 30.95
CA ILE A 203 3.63 8.19 32.05
C ILE A 203 3.50 7.46 33.40
N SER A 204 3.96 8.11 34.47
CA SER A 204 4.03 7.50 35.81
C SER A 204 2.68 7.40 36.52
N ALA A 205 1.69 8.17 36.10
CA ALA A 205 0.35 8.20 36.69
C ALA A 205 -0.68 8.56 35.61
N ALA A 206 -1.94 8.22 35.84
CA ALA A 206 -3.04 8.66 34.97
C ALA A 206 -3.11 10.20 34.95
N SER A 207 -2.91 10.81 33.77
CA SER A 207 -2.82 12.26 33.60
C SER A 207 -4.17 12.97 33.45
N GLU A 208 -5.22 12.23 33.08
CA GLU A 208 -6.57 12.77 32.82
C GLU A 208 -7.54 12.09 33.80
N GLY A 209 -8.07 12.85 34.77
CA GLY A 209 -8.91 12.32 35.84
C GLY A 209 -10.23 11.73 35.31
N GLY A 210 -10.61 10.56 35.81
CA GLY A 210 -11.92 9.96 35.56
C GLY A 210 -12.03 9.03 34.34
N ALA A 211 -10.96 8.80 33.59
CA ALA A 211 -10.96 7.93 32.42
C ALA A 211 -10.13 6.65 32.64
N ASN A 212 -10.56 5.54 32.02
CA ASN A 212 -9.80 4.30 32.00
C ASN A 212 -8.44 4.53 31.31
N VAL A 213 -7.36 3.96 31.85
CA VAL A 213 -6.01 4.03 31.27
C VAL A 213 -5.46 2.64 31.03
N PHE A 214 -4.65 2.48 29.98
CA PHE A 214 -3.87 1.26 29.80
C PHE A 214 -2.68 1.26 30.75
N GLU A 215 -2.67 0.32 31.69
CA GLU A 215 -1.52 0.04 32.55
C GLU A 215 -0.55 -0.91 31.84
N VAL A 216 0.74 -0.59 31.92
CA VAL A 216 1.83 -1.41 31.38
C VAL A 216 2.84 -1.73 32.47
N SER A 217 3.38 -2.95 32.45
CA SER A 217 4.49 -3.30 33.33
C SER A 217 5.72 -2.48 32.96
N TYR A 218 6.31 -1.80 33.94
CA TYR A 218 7.47 -0.94 33.75
C TYR A 218 8.54 -1.23 34.80
N PHE A 219 9.46 -2.14 34.46
CA PHE A 219 10.49 -2.66 35.35
C PHE A 219 9.91 -3.27 36.64
N LYS A 220 10.18 -2.63 37.78
CA LYS A 220 9.71 -3.07 39.11
C LYS A 220 8.39 -2.42 39.52
N GLY A 221 7.77 -1.62 38.65
CA GLY A 221 6.52 -0.93 38.93
C GLY A 221 5.60 -0.91 37.71
N SER A 222 4.60 -0.05 37.79
CA SER A 222 3.63 0.18 36.72
C SER A 222 3.84 1.55 36.10
N ALA A 223 3.54 1.64 34.81
CA ALA A 223 3.37 2.90 34.11
C ALA A 223 2.08 2.84 33.29
N TYR A 224 1.71 3.95 32.68
CA TYR A 224 0.45 4.07 31.93
C TYR A 224 0.71 4.66 30.56
N LEU A 225 -0.13 4.29 29.58
CA LEU A 225 -0.11 4.95 28.28
C LEU A 225 -0.84 6.30 28.35
N ALA A 226 -0.24 7.34 27.80
CA ALA A 226 -0.78 8.69 27.78
C ALA A 226 -2.02 8.77 26.88
N GLN A 227 -3.16 9.19 27.44
CA GLN A 227 -4.40 9.32 26.68
C GLN A 227 -4.39 10.46 25.66
N SER A 228 -3.53 11.44 25.85
CA SER A 228 -3.27 12.51 24.91
C SER A 228 -1.94 13.17 25.29
N PRO A 229 -1.33 13.98 24.40
CA PRO A 229 -0.14 14.73 24.74
C PRO A 229 -0.45 16.01 25.55
N GLN A 230 -1.69 16.22 26.02
CA GLN A 230 -2.17 17.52 26.51
C GLN A 230 -1.29 18.14 27.59
N LEU A 231 -0.98 17.39 28.65
CA LEU A 231 -0.15 17.88 29.76
C LEU A 231 1.21 18.38 29.28
N TYR A 232 1.89 17.62 28.42
CA TYR A 232 3.23 17.96 27.94
C TYR A 232 3.23 19.13 26.96
N LYS A 233 2.19 19.28 26.13
CA LYS A 233 2.06 20.47 25.27
C LYS A 233 1.91 21.74 26.11
N GLN A 234 1.08 21.70 27.16
CA GLN A 234 0.91 22.83 28.06
C GLN A 234 2.17 23.14 28.86
N MET A 235 2.92 22.13 29.29
CA MET A 235 4.25 22.33 29.88
C MET A 235 5.22 23.01 28.92
N ALA A 236 5.19 22.70 27.63
CA ALA A 236 6.02 23.37 26.63
C ALA A 236 5.63 24.84 26.44
N ILE A 237 4.33 25.15 26.40
CA ILE A 237 3.85 26.54 26.39
C ILE A 237 4.30 27.30 27.64
N ALA A 238 4.20 26.67 28.83
CA ALA A 238 4.68 27.25 30.08
C ALA A 238 6.22 27.39 30.15
N ALA A 239 6.95 26.76 29.23
CA ALA A 239 8.39 26.85 29.06
C ALA A 239 8.78 27.76 27.87
N ASP A 240 7.93 28.72 27.53
CA ASP A 240 8.15 29.77 26.52
C ASP A 240 8.24 29.29 25.06
N PHE A 241 7.67 28.12 24.72
CA PHE A 241 7.66 27.65 23.32
C PHE A 241 6.65 28.35 22.41
N ASP A 242 5.83 29.28 22.93
CA ASP A 242 4.74 30.05 22.29
C ASP A 242 3.69 29.26 21.49
N LYS A 243 4.11 28.40 20.57
CA LYS A 243 3.30 27.58 19.67
C LYS A 243 3.97 26.23 19.43
N VAL A 244 3.28 25.15 19.79
CA VAL A 244 3.78 23.78 19.62
C VAL A 244 2.77 22.89 18.93
N PHE A 245 3.26 21.87 18.23
CA PHE A 245 2.42 20.77 17.75
C PHE A 245 3.12 19.43 17.94
N THR A 246 2.34 18.35 17.90
CA THR A 246 2.87 16.99 17.91
C THR A 246 1.99 16.08 17.08
N VAL A 247 2.63 15.11 16.43
CA VAL A 247 1.96 14.03 15.69
C VAL A 247 2.42 12.71 16.29
N GLY A 248 1.51 11.95 16.89
CA GLY A 248 1.90 10.72 17.56
C GLY A 248 0.74 9.88 18.08
N ALA A 249 1.07 8.71 18.61
CA ALA A 249 0.09 7.77 19.14
C ALA A 249 -0.67 8.35 20.34
N VAL A 250 -1.96 8.03 20.38
CA VAL A 250 -2.97 8.40 21.36
C VAL A 250 -3.73 7.14 21.74
N PHE A 251 -4.03 6.97 23.03
CA PHE A 251 -4.64 5.76 23.56
C PHE A 251 -5.94 6.06 24.32
N ARG A 252 -7.02 5.33 24.02
CA ARG A 252 -8.30 5.40 24.75
C ARG A 252 -8.63 4.02 25.26
N ALA A 253 -8.70 3.84 26.59
CA ALA A 253 -9.03 2.56 27.21
C ALA A 253 -10.53 2.41 27.53
N GLU A 254 -11.37 3.16 26.83
CA GLU A 254 -12.82 3.00 26.87
C GLU A 254 -13.20 1.74 26.08
N ASP A 255 -14.05 0.89 26.66
CA ASP A 255 -14.56 -0.31 25.99
C ASP A 255 -15.66 0.06 24.99
N SER A 256 -15.25 0.66 23.88
CA SER A 256 -16.11 1.17 22.82
C SER A 256 -15.74 0.55 21.49
N ASN A 257 -16.41 -0.54 21.12
CA ASN A 257 -16.23 -1.20 19.84
C ASN A 257 -17.33 -0.78 18.85
N THR A 258 -17.11 0.33 18.17
CA THR A 258 -18.01 0.85 17.14
C THR A 258 -17.23 1.17 15.87
N HIS A 259 -17.91 1.35 14.75
CA HIS A 259 -17.29 1.70 13.47
C HIS A 259 -16.57 3.06 13.42
N ARG A 260 -16.52 3.83 14.53
CA ARG A 260 -15.90 5.17 14.61
C ARG A 260 -14.83 5.31 15.69
N HIS A 261 -14.64 4.30 16.53
CA HIS A 261 -13.76 4.40 17.70
C HIS A 261 -12.67 3.32 17.65
N LEU A 262 -11.44 3.72 17.97
CA LEU A 262 -10.28 2.84 18.11
C LEU A 262 -9.61 3.11 19.45
N CYS A 263 -9.06 2.07 20.08
CA CYS A 263 -8.32 2.20 21.33
C CYS A 263 -6.92 2.81 21.13
N GLU A 264 -6.37 2.72 19.92
CA GLU A 264 -5.11 3.35 19.52
C GLU A 264 -5.31 4.06 18.18
N PHE A 265 -4.88 5.32 18.10
CA PHE A 265 -4.90 6.10 16.87
C PHE A 265 -3.82 7.18 16.89
N VAL A 266 -3.66 7.89 15.78
CA VAL A 266 -2.69 8.99 15.65
C VAL A 266 -3.39 10.32 15.93
N GLY A 267 -2.93 11.03 16.96
CA GLY A 267 -3.32 12.40 17.26
C GLY A 267 -2.52 13.41 16.43
N LEU A 268 -3.20 14.43 15.93
CA LEU A 268 -2.63 15.65 15.37
C LEU A 268 -2.98 16.79 16.31
N ASP A 269 -2.04 17.14 17.17
CA ASP A 269 -2.27 17.99 18.31
C ASP A 269 -1.50 19.30 18.17
N LEU A 270 -2.12 20.41 18.53
CA LEU A 270 -1.46 21.71 18.69
C LEU A 270 -1.78 22.34 20.04
N GLU A 271 -0.95 23.28 20.45
CA GLU A 271 -1.17 24.17 21.59
C GLU A 271 -0.49 25.51 21.26
N MET A 272 -1.10 26.62 21.65
CA MET A 272 -0.59 27.96 21.34
C MET A 272 -1.00 28.95 22.44
N ALA A 273 -0.03 29.75 22.90
CA ALA A 273 -0.29 30.93 23.70
C ALA A 273 -1.08 31.95 22.87
N PHE A 274 -2.09 32.56 23.48
CA PHE A 274 -2.91 33.62 22.88
C PHE A 274 -2.90 34.83 23.80
N ASN A 275 -3.19 36.01 23.24
CA ASN A 275 -3.02 37.27 23.97
C ASN A 275 -4.28 37.63 24.77
N TYR A 276 -5.42 37.68 24.09
CA TYR A 276 -6.65 38.27 24.63
C TYR A 276 -7.84 37.32 24.54
N HIS A 277 -7.92 36.48 23.51
CA HIS A 277 -9.07 35.61 23.33
C HIS A 277 -8.70 34.28 22.65
N TYR A 278 -9.31 33.18 23.10
CA TYR A 278 -9.07 31.84 22.55
C TYR A 278 -9.45 31.71 21.05
N HIS A 279 -10.19 32.67 20.50
CA HIS A 279 -10.47 32.74 19.07
C HIS A 279 -9.19 32.86 18.23
N GLU A 280 -8.11 33.44 18.78
CA GLU A 280 -6.79 33.44 18.12
C GLU A 280 -6.34 32.01 17.78
N VAL A 281 -6.63 31.03 18.64
CA VAL A 281 -6.35 29.62 18.41
C VAL A 281 -7.34 29.00 17.42
N VAL A 282 -8.64 29.32 17.54
CA VAL A 282 -9.69 28.84 16.63
C VAL A 282 -9.43 29.28 15.19
N ASP A 283 -8.99 30.52 14.98
CA ASP A 283 -8.69 31.07 13.65
C ASP A 283 -7.50 30.34 13.02
N VAL A 284 -6.47 30.02 13.82
CA VAL A 284 -5.33 29.20 13.36
C VAL A 284 -5.79 27.80 12.96
N ILE A 285 -6.64 27.15 13.78
CA ILE A 285 -7.21 25.83 13.47
C ILE A 285 -8.04 25.88 12.19
N GLY A 286 -8.91 26.89 12.04
CA GLY A 286 -9.75 27.06 10.87
C GLY A 286 -8.92 27.21 9.59
N GLN A 287 -7.90 28.07 9.63
CA GLN A 287 -7.01 28.24 8.49
C GLN A 287 -6.16 26.99 8.20
N MET A 288 -5.72 26.27 9.24
CA MET A 288 -5.01 25.00 9.10
C MET A 288 -5.85 23.97 8.34
N PHE A 289 -7.13 23.81 8.70
CA PHE A 289 -8.04 22.92 7.96
C PHE A 289 -8.22 23.36 6.50
N VAL A 290 -8.37 24.67 6.24
CA VAL A 290 -8.45 25.19 4.88
C VAL A 290 -7.20 24.85 4.07
N ASP A 291 -6.01 24.99 4.66
CA ASP A 291 -4.75 24.65 4.00
C ASP A 291 -4.66 23.15 3.70
N ILE A 292 -5.09 22.29 4.64
CA ILE A 292 -5.12 20.83 4.46
C ILE A 292 -6.10 20.46 3.33
N PHE A 293 -7.34 20.94 3.36
CA PHE A 293 -8.34 20.57 2.36
C PHE A 293 -7.96 21.06 0.96
N LYS A 294 -7.45 22.29 0.84
CA LYS A 294 -6.92 22.80 -0.44
C LYS A 294 -5.71 21.99 -0.89
N GLY A 295 -4.77 21.71 0.00
CA GLY A 295 -3.59 20.91 -0.31
C GLY A 295 -3.91 19.49 -0.74
N LEU A 296 -4.90 18.84 -0.10
CA LEU A 296 -5.38 17.53 -0.51
C LEU A 296 -6.02 17.61 -1.89
N ARG A 297 -6.95 18.55 -2.12
CA ARG A 297 -7.53 18.75 -3.44
C ARG A 297 -6.42 18.96 -4.48
N ASP A 298 -5.56 19.94 -4.30
CA ASP A 298 -4.61 20.36 -5.34
C ASP A 298 -3.52 19.31 -5.62
N ARG A 299 -3.00 18.64 -4.57
CA ARG A 299 -1.92 17.64 -4.72
C ARG A 299 -2.44 16.23 -5.02
N TYR A 300 -3.68 15.92 -4.64
CA TYR A 300 -4.23 14.55 -4.68
C TYR A 300 -5.48 14.43 -5.58
N SER A 301 -6.00 15.50 -6.18
CA SER A 301 -7.00 15.41 -7.27
C SER A 301 -6.33 15.01 -8.58
N GLY A 302 -5.93 13.73 -8.70
CA GLY A 302 -5.63 13.08 -9.98
C GLY A 302 -4.73 13.83 -10.96
N SER A 303 -3.73 14.63 -10.53
CA SER A 303 -2.86 15.32 -11.50
C SER A 303 -1.40 15.56 -11.08
N GLN A 304 -1.01 15.49 -9.80
CA GLN A 304 0.35 15.90 -9.38
C GLN A 304 0.93 15.14 -8.19
N HIS A 305 1.03 13.81 -8.26
CA HIS A 305 1.87 13.07 -7.31
C HIS A 305 2.94 12.25 -8.04
N GLN A 306 4.18 12.33 -7.58
CA GLN A 306 5.24 11.42 -7.98
C GLN A 306 5.06 10.09 -7.22
N PRO A 307 4.80 8.97 -7.90
CA PRO A 307 4.76 7.67 -7.25
C PRO A 307 6.15 7.02 -7.22
N LEU A 308 6.34 6.19 -6.18
CA LEU A 308 7.47 5.28 -5.98
C LEU A 308 7.58 4.25 -7.11
N PRO A 309 8.77 3.66 -7.36
CA PRO A 309 8.93 2.61 -8.35
C PRO A 309 8.04 1.41 -8.03
N VAL A 310 7.32 0.92 -9.04
CA VAL A 310 6.38 -0.19 -8.94
C VAL A 310 7.04 -1.44 -9.51
N CYS A 311 7.17 -2.49 -8.70
CA CYS A 311 7.41 -3.84 -9.20
C CYS A 311 6.14 -4.35 -9.87
N VAL A 312 6.27 -5.03 -11.00
CA VAL A 312 5.14 -5.69 -11.68
C VAL A 312 4.75 -6.91 -10.87
N TYR A 313 3.49 -6.94 -10.42
CA TYR A 313 2.86 -8.12 -9.84
C TYR A 313 2.06 -8.80 -10.95
N VAL A 314 2.19 -10.11 -11.08
CA VAL A 314 1.35 -10.96 -11.96
C VAL A 314 0.26 -11.60 -11.12
#